data_AF-A0A955IGM6-F1
#
_entry.id   AF-A0A955IGM6-F1
#
_cell.length_a   1.000
_cell.length_b   1.000
_cell.length_c   1.000
_cell.angle_alpha   90.00
_cell.angle_beta   90.00
_cell.angle_gamma   90.00
#
_symmetry.space_group_name_H-M   'P 1'
#
loop_
_entity.id
_entity.type
_entity.pdbx_description
1 polymer ?
#
loop_
_entity_poly.entity_id
_entity_poly.type
_entity_poly.pdbx_seq_one_letter_code
_entity_poly.pdbx_strand_id
1 'polypeptide(L)'
;MKSFIALTAAALLSSSASAALVTVNIYGEVEFNQVSFGDFGNVNPGDAALISFMVDSDVFMDSGSFPTRGYEIIQSSFTLTLGSVTAGLQNPYPAGMTPYFVLRNNDPAVDGFFLSSGGVDFPNGVSTDVPGGVDPFFGADFSVSYSGDTLDSLDILDALGTYDFTGLGSFYYAVTDGPFDAMGMIFDHMEIVPAPAALAVLVPFG
;
A
#
# COMPACT_ATOMS: atom_id res chain seq x y z
N MET A 1 67.71 11.63 10.10
CA MET A 1 66.61 11.38 9.14
C MET A 1 65.33 11.22 9.96
N LYS A 2 64.37 12.11 9.80
CA LYS A 2 63.07 12.04 10.49
C LYS A 2 62.03 11.67 9.44
N SER A 3 61.57 10.42 9.47
CA SER A 3 60.49 9.94 8.60
C SER A 3 59.14 10.37 9.21
N PHE A 4 58.34 11.10 8.44
CA PHE A 4 56.94 11.36 8.74
C PHE A 4 56.09 10.30 8.04
N ILE A 5 55.31 9.54 8.82
CA ILE A 5 54.28 8.63 8.32
C ILE A 5 53.03 9.48 8.09
N ALA A 6 52.60 9.60 6.83
CA ALA A 6 51.34 10.23 6.48
C ALA A 6 50.21 9.21 6.65
N LEU A 7 49.27 9.50 7.55
CA LEU A 7 48.05 8.73 7.77
C LEU A 7 46.98 9.26 6.81
N THR A 8 46.64 8.50 5.76
CA THR A 8 45.57 8.85 4.84
C THR A 8 44.24 8.38 5.44
N ALA A 9 43.43 9.31 5.95
CA ALA A 9 42.07 9.04 6.37
C ALA A 9 41.17 8.98 5.12
N ALA A 10 40.65 7.80 4.79
CA ALA A 10 39.60 7.64 3.79
C ALA A 10 38.27 8.10 4.40
N ALA A 11 37.75 9.24 3.93
CA ALA A 11 36.41 9.70 4.29
C ALA A 11 35.39 8.79 3.58
N LEU A 12 34.68 7.97 4.36
CA LEU A 12 33.48 7.27 3.90
C LEU A 12 32.40 8.33 3.65
N LEU A 13 32.10 8.56 2.37
CA LEU A 13 30.90 9.29 1.97
C LEU A 13 29.71 8.39 2.31
N SER A 14 29.05 8.67 3.42
CA SER A 14 27.71 8.14 3.67
C SER A 14 26.79 8.76 2.62
N SER A 15 26.39 7.99 1.62
CA SER A 15 25.25 8.36 0.79
C SER A 15 24.03 8.34 1.70
N SER A 16 23.47 9.50 2.01
CA SER A 16 22.13 9.58 2.54
C SER A 16 21.22 8.89 1.53
N ALA A 17 20.68 7.72 1.87
CA ALA A 17 19.54 7.18 1.13
C ALA A 17 18.49 8.30 1.13
N SER A 18 18.11 8.75 -0.06
CA SER A 18 17.10 9.78 -0.20
C SER A 18 15.75 9.10 -0.04
N ALA A 19 14.92 9.60 0.86
CA ALA A 19 13.49 9.36 0.86
C ALA A 19 12.97 9.36 -0.58
N ALA A 20 12.31 8.27 -0.95
CA ALA A 20 11.78 8.05 -2.28
C ALA A 20 10.28 7.77 -2.15
N LEU A 21 9.49 8.51 -2.91
CA LEU A 21 8.08 8.24 -3.02
C LEU A 21 7.87 7.04 -3.95
N VAL A 22 7.01 6.13 -3.53
CA VAL A 22 6.63 4.93 -4.28
C VAL A 22 5.12 4.97 -4.50
N THR A 23 4.69 4.66 -5.72
CA THR A 23 3.28 4.49 -6.07
C THR A 23 2.94 3.00 -6.09
N VAL A 24 1.83 2.65 -5.44
CA VAL A 24 1.26 1.31 -5.45
C VAL A 24 -0.08 1.35 -6.16
N ASN A 25 -0.26 0.51 -7.17
CA ASN A 25 -1.50 0.33 -7.90
C ASN A 25 -1.95 -1.13 -7.76
N ILE A 26 -3.19 -1.37 -7.32
CA ILE A 26 -3.78 -2.70 -7.17
C ILE A 26 -4.99 -2.78 -8.10
N TYR A 27 -4.90 -3.63 -9.11
CA TYR A 27 -5.89 -3.80 -10.16
C TYR A 27 -6.77 -5.03 -9.91
N GLY A 28 -8.00 -4.94 -10.39
CA GLY A 28 -8.93 -6.05 -10.38
C GLY A 28 -10.21 -5.74 -11.16
N GLU A 29 -11.21 -6.58 -10.96
CA GLU A 29 -12.56 -6.45 -11.52
C GLU A 29 -13.58 -6.73 -10.43
N VAL A 30 -14.69 -5.99 -10.41
CA VAL A 30 -15.79 -6.23 -9.47
C VAL A 30 -16.44 -7.58 -9.80
N GLU A 31 -16.39 -8.54 -8.88
CA GLU A 31 -17.03 -9.84 -9.02
C GLU A 31 -18.53 -9.75 -8.75
N PHE A 32 -18.88 -9.10 -7.64
CA PHE A 32 -20.25 -8.92 -7.19
C PHE A 32 -20.39 -7.60 -6.43
N ASN A 33 -21.61 -7.06 -6.42
CA ASN A 33 -21.97 -5.93 -5.59
C ASN A 33 -23.34 -6.17 -4.93
N GLN A 34 -23.40 -6.06 -3.60
CA GLN A 34 -24.62 -6.18 -2.81
C GLN A 34 -25.14 -4.82 -2.30
N VAL A 35 -24.39 -3.74 -2.51
CA VAL A 35 -24.74 -2.37 -2.11
C VAL A 35 -25.84 -1.84 -3.04
N SER A 36 -26.91 -1.30 -2.45
CA SER A 36 -28.05 -0.76 -3.19
C SER A 36 -28.31 0.73 -2.91
N PHE A 37 -27.34 1.43 -2.33
CA PHE A 37 -27.46 2.83 -1.91
C PHE A 37 -26.11 3.56 -2.07
N GLY A 38 -26.15 4.90 -1.98
CA GLY A 38 -24.97 5.74 -2.12
C GLY A 38 -24.29 5.59 -3.49
N ASP A 39 -23.06 6.05 -3.58
CA ASP A 39 -22.31 6.00 -4.85
C ASP A 39 -21.95 4.56 -5.25
N PHE A 40 -21.60 3.71 -4.26
CA PHE A 40 -21.29 2.30 -4.49
C PHE A 40 -22.48 1.46 -4.96
N GLY A 41 -23.73 1.92 -4.78
CA GLY A 41 -24.90 1.29 -5.40
C GLY A 41 -24.96 1.40 -6.92
N ASN A 42 -24.08 2.20 -7.54
CA ASN A 42 -23.98 2.34 -9.00
C ASN A 42 -22.88 1.47 -9.63
N VAL A 43 -22.10 0.75 -8.82
CA VAL A 43 -21.04 -0.14 -9.28
C VAL A 43 -21.64 -1.47 -9.72
N ASN A 44 -21.18 -2.03 -10.84
CA ASN A 44 -21.71 -3.26 -11.42
C ASN A 44 -20.63 -4.35 -11.48
N PRO A 45 -21.02 -5.64 -11.39
CA PRO A 45 -20.12 -6.74 -11.75
C PRO A 45 -19.52 -6.53 -13.14
N GLY A 46 -18.21 -6.75 -13.27
CA GLY A 46 -17.44 -6.49 -14.50
C GLY A 46 -16.85 -5.09 -14.60
N ASP A 47 -17.19 -4.17 -13.69
CA ASP A 47 -16.51 -2.87 -13.62
C ASP A 47 -15.06 -3.05 -13.17
N ALA A 48 -14.14 -2.29 -13.78
CA ALA A 48 -12.73 -2.30 -13.39
C ALA A 48 -12.56 -1.74 -11.96
N ALA A 49 -11.70 -2.37 -11.17
CA ALA A 49 -11.32 -1.94 -9.83
C ALA A 49 -9.85 -1.51 -9.78
N LEU A 50 -9.57 -0.37 -9.14
CA LEU A 50 -8.22 0.13 -8.91
C LEU A 50 -8.11 0.78 -7.53
N ILE A 51 -7.21 0.29 -6.69
CA ILE A 51 -6.68 1.05 -5.56
C ILE A 51 -5.33 1.65 -5.97
N SER A 52 -5.17 2.96 -5.83
CA SER A 52 -3.91 3.66 -6.10
C SER A 52 -3.57 4.58 -4.94
N PHE A 53 -2.32 4.52 -4.46
CA PHE A 53 -1.81 5.42 -3.43
C PHE A 53 -0.29 5.54 -3.48
N MET A 54 0.24 6.48 -2.70
CA MET A 54 1.67 6.70 -2.52
C MET A 54 2.10 6.45 -1.08
N VAL A 55 3.33 5.97 -0.93
CA VAL A 55 4.04 5.86 0.34
C VAL A 55 5.41 6.52 0.25
N ASP A 56 5.99 6.89 1.38
CA ASP A 56 7.37 7.35 1.49
C ASP A 56 8.24 6.21 2.03
N SER A 57 9.34 5.88 1.34
CA SER A 57 10.26 4.81 1.72
C SER A 57 10.87 4.97 3.11
N ASP A 58 10.91 6.20 3.64
CA ASP A 58 11.50 6.49 4.95
C ASP A 58 10.45 6.58 6.08
N VAL A 59 9.15 6.50 5.75
CA VAL A 59 8.05 6.60 6.70
C VAL A 59 7.37 5.24 6.85
N PHE A 60 7.91 4.43 7.76
CA PHE A 60 7.43 3.08 8.01
C PHE A 60 7.43 2.70 9.49
N MET A 61 6.69 1.64 9.80
CA MET A 61 6.66 0.96 11.09
C MET A 61 6.97 -0.52 10.89
N ASP A 62 8.01 -1.00 11.58
CA ASP A 62 8.32 -2.44 11.68
C ASP A 62 7.44 -3.10 12.74
N SER A 63 6.99 -4.33 12.47
CA SER A 63 6.39 -5.16 13.50
C SER A 63 7.44 -5.62 14.51
N GLY A 64 7.05 -5.66 15.79
CA GLY A 64 7.85 -6.28 16.85
C GLY A 64 7.66 -7.80 16.98
N SER A 65 6.71 -8.38 16.25
CA SER A 65 6.24 -9.76 16.43
C SER A 65 6.42 -10.62 15.18
N PHE A 66 6.29 -10.02 14.00
CA PHE A 66 6.29 -10.69 12.71
C PHE A 66 7.29 -10.00 11.77
N PRO A 67 7.84 -10.67 10.75
CA PRO A 67 8.65 -10.02 9.73
C PRO A 67 7.75 -9.27 8.74
N THR A 68 7.09 -8.22 9.23
CA THR A 68 6.26 -7.30 8.45
C THR A 68 6.71 -5.86 8.65
N ARG A 69 6.54 -5.05 7.60
CA ARG A 69 6.79 -3.60 7.61
C ARG A 69 5.65 -2.87 6.94
N GLY A 70 5.02 -1.94 7.67
CA GLY A 70 3.99 -1.07 7.12
C GLY A 70 4.54 0.29 6.74
N TYR A 71 4.28 0.71 5.51
CA TYR A 71 4.56 2.04 5.00
C TYR A 71 3.33 2.91 5.13
N GLU A 72 3.47 4.11 5.71
CA GLU A 72 2.33 5.02 5.89
C GLU A 72 1.78 5.48 4.54
N ILE A 73 0.49 5.23 4.31
CA ILE A 73 -0.19 5.71 3.11
C ILE A 73 -0.36 7.22 3.22
N ILE A 74 0.15 7.96 2.23
CA ILE A 74 -0.08 9.39 2.09
C ILE A 74 -1.57 9.58 1.78
N GLN A 75 -2.36 9.95 2.79
CA GLN A 75 -3.83 9.88 2.72
C GLN A 75 -4.43 10.63 1.53
N SER A 76 -3.87 11.79 1.18
CA SER A 76 -4.34 12.60 0.04
C SER A 76 -4.07 12.00 -1.33
N SER A 77 -3.23 10.97 -1.41
CA SER A 77 -2.91 10.26 -2.65
C SER A 77 -3.78 9.03 -2.88
N PHE A 78 -4.50 8.55 -1.86
CA PHE A 78 -5.28 7.34 -1.95
C PHE A 78 -6.54 7.54 -2.77
N THR A 79 -6.79 6.58 -3.66
CA THR A 79 -8.02 6.46 -4.43
C THR A 79 -8.41 4.99 -4.53
N LEU A 80 -9.70 4.72 -4.35
CA LEU A 80 -10.38 3.49 -4.77
C LEU A 80 -11.31 3.87 -5.93
N THR A 81 -11.05 3.35 -7.11
CA THR A 81 -11.88 3.55 -8.30
C THR A 81 -12.56 2.23 -8.68
N LEU A 82 -13.88 2.26 -8.82
CA LEU A 82 -14.73 1.15 -9.20
C LEU A 82 -15.61 1.60 -10.38
N GLY A 83 -15.26 1.19 -11.60
CA GLY A 83 -15.89 1.70 -12.81
C GLY A 83 -15.72 3.22 -12.93
N SER A 84 -16.84 3.95 -12.82
CA SER A 84 -16.84 5.43 -12.81
C SER A 84 -16.88 6.07 -11.43
N VAL A 85 -16.97 5.27 -10.36
CA VAL A 85 -17.05 5.76 -8.98
C VAL A 85 -15.64 5.82 -8.40
N THR A 86 -15.28 6.94 -7.75
CA THR A 86 -14.00 7.09 -7.06
C THR A 86 -14.22 7.57 -5.64
N ALA A 87 -13.53 6.95 -4.69
CA ALA A 87 -13.52 7.30 -3.28
C ALA A 87 -12.08 7.51 -2.78
N GLY A 88 -11.89 8.46 -1.86
CA GLY A 88 -10.66 8.59 -1.09
C GLY A 88 -10.70 7.77 0.20
N LEU A 89 -9.68 7.92 1.04
CA LEU A 89 -9.76 7.50 2.45
C LEU A 89 -10.70 8.43 3.21
N GLN A 90 -11.31 7.90 4.27
CA GLN A 90 -12.11 8.66 5.23
C GLN A 90 -11.36 9.94 5.64
N ASN A 91 -12.03 11.10 5.57
CA ASN A 91 -11.41 12.38 5.92
C ASN A 91 -12.26 13.20 6.91
N PRO A 92 -11.78 13.45 8.15
CA PRO A 92 -10.48 13.04 8.70
C PRO A 92 -10.42 11.52 8.96
N TYR A 93 -9.23 10.94 8.78
CA TYR A 93 -9.00 9.54 9.12
C TYR A 93 -9.18 9.33 10.64
N PRO A 94 -9.68 8.16 11.11
CA PRO A 94 -9.97 7.94 12.52
C PRO A 94 -8.79 8.26 13.45
N ALA A 95 -9.09 8.98 14.55
CA ALA A 95 -8.07 9.41 15.49
C ALA A 95 -7.29 8.22 16.09
N GLY A 96 -5.96 8.29 16.05
CA GLY A 96 -5.08 7.23 16.53
C GLY A 96 -4.92 6.04 15.59
N MET A 97 -5.51 6.10 14.39
CA MET A 97 -5.29 5.12 13.33
C MET A 97 -4.40 5.73 12.23
N THR A 98 -3.54 4.90 11.67
CA THR A 98 -2.73 5.21 10.50
C THR A 98 -3.01 4.16 9.43
N PRO A 99 -3.31 4.55 8.18
CA PRO A 99 -3.44 3.61 7.07
C PRO A 99 -2.06 3.18 6.60
N TYR A 100 -1.84 1.87 6.49
CA TYR A 100 -0.58 1.28 6.06
C TYR A 100 -0.77 0.40 4.83
N PHE A 101 0.23 0.43 3.95
CA PHE A 101 0.52 -0.66 3.03
C PHE A 101 1.64 -1.50 3.59
N VAL A 102 1.38 -2.79 3.81
CA VAL A 102 2.25 -3.67 4.57
C VAL A 102 2.89 -4.69 3.66
N LEU A 103 4.21 -4.81 3.75
CA LEU A 103 5.00 -5.90 3.20
C LEU A 103 5.16 -6.99 4.26
N ARG A 104 5.03 -8.24 3.84
CA ARG A 104 5.28 -9.42 4.66
C ARG A 104 6.33 -10.28 3.97
N ASN A 105 7.40 -10.61 4.67
CA ASN A 105 8.48 -11.42 4.14
C ASN A 105 8.71 -12.65 5.04
N ASN A 106 8.38 -13.83 4.51
CA ASN A 106 8.62 -15.14 5.10
C ASN A 106 7.90 -15.39 6.46
N ASP A 107 6.61 -15.04 6.56
CA ASP A 107 5.82 -15.13 7.81
C ASP A 107 4.59 -16.05 7.80
N PRO A 108 4.68 -17.26 8.38
CA PRO A 108 5.80 -18.17 8.22
C PRO A 108 5.76 -18.78 6.81
N ALA A 109 6.89 -18.75 6.09
CA ALA A 109 7.08 -19.33 4.76
C ALA A 109 6.22 -18.71 3.63
N VAL A 110 5.62 -17.54 3.85
CA VAL A 110 4.86 -16.81 2.83
C VAL A 110 5.25 -15.35 2.79
N ASP A 111 5.32 -14.83 1.57
CA ASP A 111 5.45 -13.40 1.33
C ASP A 111 4.08 -12.81 1.04
N GLY A 112 3.99 -11.50 0.98
CA GLY A 112 2.75 -10.86 0.57
C GLY A 112 2.66 -9.38 0.86
N PHE A 113 1.48 -8.88 0.54
CA PHE A 113 1.12 -7.48 0.69
C PHE A 113 -0.28 -7.38 1.25
N PHE A 114 -0.54 -6.41 2.11
CA PHE A 114 -1.91 -6.15 2.58
C PHE A 114 -2.11 -4.70 3.02
N LEU A 115 -3.38 -4.28 3.07
CA LEU A 115 -3.79 -3.03 3.68
C LEU A 115 -4.15 -3.24 5.15
N SER A 116 -3.78 -2.28 5.99
CA SER A 116 -4.12 -2.33 7.42
C SER A 116 -4.30 -0.93 7.99
N SER A 117 -5.19 -0.83 8.98
CA SER A 117 -5.46 0.39 9.72
C SER A 117 -5.05 0.21 11.18
N GLY A 118 -4.12 1.04 11.65
CA GLY A 118 -3.69 1.10 13.06
C GLY A 118 -2.61 0.10 13.49
N GLY A 119 -2.20 -0.83 12.63
CA GLY A 119 -1.15 -1.81 12.91
C GLY A 119 -0.56 -2.42 11.64
N VAL A 120 0.43 -3.30 11.80
CA VAL A 120 1.17 -3.91 10.66
C VAL A 120 1.31 -5.42 10.77
N ASP A 121 0.68 -6.03 11.76
CA ASP A 121 0.80 -7.47 12.02
C ASP A 121 -0.20 -8.28 11.18
N PHE A 122 -1.39 -7.73 10.93
CA PHE A 122 -2.48 -8.43 10.26
C PHE A 122 -3.25 -7.51 9.29
N PRO A 123 -3.85 -8.08 8.22
CA PRO A 123 -4.78 -7.35 7.36
C PRO A 123 -5.97 -6.84 8.17
N ASN A 124 -6.27 -5.54 8.04
CA ASN A 124 -7.39 -4.89 8.73
C ASN A 124 -7.96 -3.71 7.92
N GLY A 125 -7.87 -3.79 6.59
CA GLY A 125 -8.45 -2.81 5.68
C GLY A 125 -8.00 -1.38 5.87
N VAL A 126 -8.59 -0.47 5.10
CA VAL A 126 -8.55 0.98 5.33
C VAL A 126 -9.94 1.58 5.09
N SER A 127 -10.36 2.54 5.92
CA SER A 127 -11.69 3.14 5.79
C SER A 127 -11.75 4.12 4.61
N THR A 128 -12.75 3.96 3.74
CA THR A 128 -13.03 4.87 2.62
C THR A 128 -13.86 6.07 3.08
N ASP A 129 -13.96 7.12 2.26
CA ASP A 129 -14.83 8.28 2.52
C ASP A 129 -16.29 8.07 2.06
N VAL A 130 -16.71 6.82 1.91
CA VAL A 130 -18.08 6.45 1.49
C VAL A 130 -18.86 5.94 2.69
N PRO A 131 -20.00 6.55 3.06
CA PRO A 131 -20.82 6.10 4.17
C PRO A 131 -21.31 4.65 4.01
N GLY A 132 -21.08 3.83 5.03
CA GLY A 132 -21.54 2.45 5.11
C GLY A 132 -22.98 2.32 5.62
N GLY A 133 -23.52 1.11 5.56
CA GLY A 133 -24.84 0.77 6.08
C GLY A 133 -24.81 0.10 7.45
N VAL A 134 -23.73 -0.63 7.76
CA VAL A 134 -23.48 -1.29 9.05
C VAL A 134 -22.44 -0.51 9.85
N ASP A 135 -21.27 -0.28 9.25
CA ASP A 135 -20.25 0.59 9.81
C ASP A 135 -20.42 2.03 9.30
N PRO A 136 -19.84 3.03 10.00
CA PRO A 136 -19.95 4.42 9.56
C PRO A 136 -19.44 4.67 8.14
N PHE A 137 -18.44 3.90 7.71
CA PHE A 137 -17.81 3.98 6.40
C PHE A 137 -17.50 2.58 5.87
N PHE A 138 -17.53 2.41 4.55
CA PHE A 138 -17.05 1.17 3.92
C PHE A 138 -15.54 1.02 4.10
N GLY A 139 -15.06 -0.21 4.29
CA GLY A 139 -13.65 -0.58 4.26
C GLY A 139 -13.18 -0.97 2.86
N ALA A 140 -11.92 -0.68 2.53
CA ALA A 140 -11.21 -1.21 1.39
C ALA A 140 -10.18 -2.23 1.87
N ASP A 141 -10.45 -3.50 1.61
CA ASP A 141 -9.67 -4.61 2.15
C ASP A 141 -8.90 -5.28 1.03
N PHE A 142 -7.61 -5.46 1.25
CA PHE A 142 -6.73 -6.13 0.30
C PHE A 142 -5.68 -6.94 1.04
N SER A 143 -5.48 -8.18 0.61
CA SER A 143 -4.31 -8.98 0.94
C SER A 143 -3.99 -9.98 -0.17
N VAL A 144 -2.72 -10.21 -0.42
CA VAL A 144 -2.21 -11.25 -1.33
C VAL A 144 -1.07 -11.97 -0.65
N SER A 145 -0.95 -13.27 -0.92
CA SER A 145 0.17 -14.08 -0.47
C SER A 145 0.88 -14.75 -1.63
N TYR A 146 2.20 -14.85 -1.52
CA TYR A 146 3.06 -15.55 -2.47
C TYR A 146 3.95 -16.55 -1.73
N SER A 147 4.72 -17.35 -2.47
CA SER A 147 5.81 -18.16 -1.89
C SER A 147 6.79 -17.29 -1.11
N GLY A 148 7.37 -17.80 -0.03
CA GLY A 148 8.30 -17.06 0.86
C GLY A 148 9.68 -16.67 0.27
N ASP A 149 9.85 -16.79 -1.06
CA ASP A 149 11.06 -16.40 -1.80
C ASP A 149 10.75 -15.30 -2.85
N THR A 150 9.60 -14.63 -2.72
CA THR A 150 9.13 -13.58 -3.62
C THR A 150 9.74 -12.22 -3.28
N LEU A 151 9.97 -11.94 -2.00
CA LEU A 151 10.57 -10.72 -1.50
C LEU A 151 11.96 -10.98 -0.89
N ASP A 152 12.96 -10.27 -1.38
CA ASP A 152 14.33 -10.36 -0.85
C ASP A 152 14.50 -9.63 0.50
N SER A 153 13.64 -8.65 0.78
CA SER A 153 13.69 -7.84 2.01
C SER A 153 12.31 -7.28 2.37
N LEU A 154 12.25 -6.42 3.40
CA LEU A 154 11.07 -5.62 3.74
C LEU A 154 11.17 -4.19 3.22
N ASP A 155 12.19 -3.85 2.43
CA ASP A 155 12.34 -2.53 1.82
C ASP A 155 11.41 -2.39 0.60
N ILE A 156 10.56 -1.36 0.59
CA ILE A 156 9.66 -1.06 -0.52
C ILE A 156 10.41 -0.81 -1.83
N LEU A 157 11.66 -0.33 -1.77
CA LEU A 157 12.48 -0.11 -2.96
C LEU A 157 13.03 -1.42 -3.55
N ASP A 158 13.18 -2.45 -2.73
CA ASP A 158 13.50 -3.81 -3.20
C ASP A 158 12.24 -4.53 -3.71
N ALA A 159 11.05 -4.07 -3.31
CA ALA A 159 9.76 -4.64 -3.73
C ALA A 159 9.21 -4.02 -5.03
N LEU A 160 9.94 -3.15 -5.72
CA LEU A 160 9.50 -2.59 -7.00
C LEU A 160 9.27 -3.70 -8.04
N GLY A 161 8.13 -3.68 -8.71
CA GLY A 161 7.79 -4.70 -9.70
C GLY A 161 6.29 -4.87 -9.93
N THR A 162 5.95 -5.92 -10.67
CA THR A 162 4.58 -6.36 -10.93
C THR A 162 4.35 -7.72 -10.28
N TYR A 163 3.25 -7.84 -9.55
CA TYR A 163 2.85 -9.04 -8.83
C TYR A 163 1.46 -9.46 -9.34
N ASP A 164 1.37 -10.62 -9.98
CA ASP A 164 0.14 -11.12 -10.61
C ASP A 164 -0.21 -12.51 -10.07
N PHE A 165 -1.00 -13.29 -10.80
CA PHE A 165 -1.34 -14.66 -10.41
C PHE A 165 -0.16 -15.65 -10.36
N THR A 166 1.00 -15.28 -10.89
CA THR A 166 2.19 -16.14 -10.91
C THR A 166 2.75 -16.30 -9.51
N GLY A 167 2.70 -17.53 -8.98
CA GLY A 167 3.17 -17.83 -7.63
C GLY A 167 2.24 -17.36 -6.51
N LEU A 168 1.05 -16.83 -6.85
CA LEU A 168 0.03 -16.42 -5.89
C LEU A 168 -0.49 -17.64 -5.13
N GLY A 169 -0.38 -17.60 -3.81
CA GLY A 169 -0.92 -18.61 -2.90
C GLY A 169 -2.39 -18.35 -2.56
N SER A 170 -2.71 -17.11 -2.21
CA SER A 170 -4.07 -16.66 -1.88
C SER A 170 -4.24 -15.17 -2.10
N PHE A 171 -5.49 -14.72 -2.24
CA PHE A 171 -5.83 -13.30 -2.22
C PHE A 171 -7.17 -13.08 -1.50
N TYR A 172 -7.37 -11.87 -1.03
CA TYR A 172 -8.63 -11.32 -0.57
C TYR A 172 -8.68 -9.86 -0.99
N TYR A 173 -9.71 -9.49 -1.76
CA TYR A 173 -9.89 -8.12 -2.24
C TYR A 173 -11.40 -7.81 -2.20
N ALA A 174 -11.79 -6.93 -1.29
CA ALA A 174 -13.20 -6.64 -1.06
C ALA A 174 -13.41 -5.18 -0.63
N VAL A 175 -14.63 -4.68 -0.85
CA VAL A 175 -15.15 -3.53 -0.10
C VAL A 175 -16.06 -4.09 0.98
N THR A 176 -15.78 -3.77 2.23
CA THR A 176 -16.47 -4.30 3.40
C THR A 176 -17.38 -3.27 4.07
N ASP A 177 -18.45 -3.76 4.71
CA ASP A 177 -19.34 -2.96 5.55
C ASP A 177 -19.57 -3.71 6.87
N GLY A 178 -18.79 -3.35 7.90
CA GLY A 178 -18.68 -4.17 9.11
C GLY A 178 -18.08 -5.54 8.79
N PRO A 179 -18.68 -6.66 9.26
CA PRO A 179 -18.13 -8.00 9.08
C PRO A 179 -18.49 -8.62 7.71
N PHE A 180 -19.05 -7.85 6.78
CA PHE A 180 -19.60 -8.37 5.53
C PHE A 180 -18.83 -7.84 4.31
N ASP A 181 -18.61 -8.72 3.34
CA ASP A 181 -18.16 -8.34 2.00
C ASP A 181 -19.34 -7.72 1.24
N ALA A 182 -19.39 -6.39 1.21
CA ALA A 182 -20.42 -5.64 0.50
C ALA A 182 -20.20 -5.71 -1.03
N MET A 183 -18.94 -5.69 -1.45
CA MET A 183 -18.51 -5.96 -2.82
C MET A 183 -17.26 -6.85 -2.81
N GLY A 184 -17.22 -7.82 -3.70
CA GLY A 184 -16.04 -8.66 -3.92
C GLY A 184 -15.33 -8.26 -5.20
N MET A 185 -14.00 -8.37 -5.21
CA MET A 185 -13.18 -8.11 -6.37
C MET A 185 -12.33 -9.33 -6.72
N ILE A 186 -12.23 -9.61 -8.03
CA ILE A 186 -11.23 -10.51 -8.58
C ILE A 186 -9.94 -9.70 -8.72
N PHE A 187 -8.90 -10.07 -7.97
CA PHE A 187 -7.57 -9.52 -8.14
C PHE A 187 -7.06 -9.78 -9.57
N ASP A 188 -6.35 -8.84 -10.18
CA ASP A 188 -5.69 -9.05 -11.48
C ASP A 188 -4.16 -9.02 -11.30
N HIS A 189 -3.65 -7.84 -10.93
CA HIS A 189 -2.24 -7.65 -10.63
C HIS A 189 -2.04 -6.42 -9.72
N MET A 190 -0.84 -6.28 -9.16
CA MET A 190 -0.38 -5.13 -8.42
C MET A 190 0.94 -4.62 -9.01
N GLU A 191 1.08 -3.32 -9.11
CA GLU A 191 2.33 -2.67 -9.48
C GLU A 191 2.85 -1.83 -8.32
N ILE A 192 4.14 -1.96 -8.03
CA ILE A 192 4.89 -1.10 -7.13
C ILE A 192 5.96 -0.42 -7.97
N VAL A 193 5.83 0.89 -8.16
CA VAL A 193 6.69 1.66 -9.07
C VAL A 193 7.21 2.92 -8.38
N PRO A 194 8.40 3.43 -8.76
CA PRO A 194 8.84 4.75 -8.31
C PRO A 194 7.76 5.78 -8.63
N ALA A 195 7.44 6.64 -7.67
CA ALA A 195 6.53 7.73 -7.96
C ALA A 195 7.12 8.63 -9.05
N PRO A 196 6.27 9.23 -9.91
CA PRO A 196 6.75 10.19 -10.90
C PRO A 196 7.55 11.28 -10.18
N ALA A 197 8.77 11.53 -10.65
CA ALA A 197 9.58 12.61 -10.11
C ALA A 197 8.76 13.91 -10.18
N ALA A 198 8.43 14.49 -9.02
CA ALA A 198 7.83 15.80 -8.98
C ALA A 198 8.80 16.72 -9.72
N LEU A 199 8.37 17.30 -10.84
CA LEU A 199 9.12 18.35 -11.51
C LEU A 199 9.40 19.40 -10.44
N ALA A 200 10.64 19.46 -9.96
CA ALA A 200 11.09 20.52 -9.09
C ALA A 200 10.95 21.81 -9.90
N VAL A 201 9.80 22.47 -9.77
CA VAL A 201 9.61 23.82 -10.26
C VAL A 201 10.55 24.66 -9.39
N LEU A 202 11.77 24.86 -9.90
CA LEU A 202 12.66 25.92 -9.47
C LEU A 202 11.88 27.21 -9.67
N VAL A 203 11.17 27.65 -8.63
CA VAL A 203 10.70 29.02 -8.55
C VAL A 203 11.96 29.83 -8.24
N PRO A 204 12.47 30.67 -9.17
CA PRO A 204 13.55 31.56 -8.82
C PRO A 204 12.96 32.56 -7.81
N PHE A 205 13.50 32.56 -6.58
CA PHE A 205 13.29 33.69 -5.68
C PHE A 205 13.87 34.93 -6.37
N GLY A 206 12.98 35.80 -6.84
CA GLY A 206 13.31 37.16 -7.28
C GLY A 206 13.38 38.12 -6.11
#